data_AF-A0A8T0TWI8-F1
#
_entry.id   AF-A0A8T0TWI8-F1
#
_cell.length_a   1.000
_cell.length_b   1.000
_cell.length_c   1.000
_cell.angle_alpha   90.00
_cell.angle_beta   90.00
_cell.angle_gamma   90.00
#
_symmetry.space_group_name_H-M   'P 1'
#
loop_
_entity.id
_entity.type
_entity.pdbx_description
1 polymer ?
#
loop_
_entity_poly.entity_id
_entity_poly.type
_entity_poly.pdbx_seq_one_letter_code
_entity_poly.pdbx_strand_id
1 'polypeptide(L)'
;MAAVKSNAVRSLCAALCIILMMSSALSAWVEDHTECDAMKSCTDAKCEQECQNKSTNLPIEPECTTPNECCCTFYREEHNVLHP
;
A
#
# COMPACT_ATOMS: atom_id res chain seq x y z
N MET A 1 -58.23 15.29 -12.02
CA MET A 1 -57.18 15.30 -13.07
C MET A 1 -56.10 16.25 -12.56
N ALA A 2 -54.83 15.92 -12.31
CA ALA A 2 -53.95 14.88 -12.84
C ALA A 2 -52.97 14.40 -11.76
N ALA A 3 -52.57 13.13 -11.83
CA ALA A 3 -51.42 12.60 -11.11
C ALA A 3 -50.13 13.02 -11.84
N VAL A 4 -49.29 13.84 -11.20
CA VAL A 4 -47.91 14.07 -11.69
C VAL A 4 -46.98 13.14 -10.92
N LYS A 5 -46.54 12.11 -11.65
CA LYS A 5 -45.64 11.04 -11.24
C LYS A 5 -44.21 11.59 -11.09
N SER A 6 -43.84 12.07 -9.90
CA SER A 6 -42.44 12.38 -9.57
C SER A 6 -41.71 11.14 -9.06
N ASN A 7 -41.20 10.33 -9.99
CA ASN A 7 -40.32 9.19 -9.71
C ASN A 7 -38.84 9.52 -10.03
N ALA A 8 -38.38 10.74 -9.72
CA ALA A 8 -37.07 11.25 -10.15
C ALA A 8 -35.99 11.28 -9.05
N VAL A 9 -36.21 10.70 -7.87
CA VAL A 9 -35.30 10.89 -6.71
C VAL A 9 -34.43 9.67 -6.38
N ARG A 10 -34.77 8.46 -6.86
CA ARG A 10 -34.01 7.24 -6.51
C ARG A 10 -32.83 6.94 -7.45
N SER A 11 -32.69 7.63 -8.58
CA SER A 11 -31.72 7.28 -9.63
C SER A 11 -30.38 8.04 -9.57
N LEU A 12 -30.21 8.97 -8.62
CA LEU A 12 -28.99 9.79 -8.51
C LEU A 12 -27.92 9.16 -7.60
N CYS A 13 -28.28 8.19 -6.75
CA CYS A 13 -27.31 7.56 -5.83
C CYS A 13 -26.39 6.56 -6.55
N ALA A 14 -26.91 5.85 -7.55
CA ALA A 14 -26.12 4.86 -8.30
C ALA A 14 -25.05 5.50 -9.20
N ALA A 15 -25.31 6.68 -9.75
CA ALA A 15 -24.36 7.37 -10.62
C ALA A 15 -23.15 7.93 -9.85
N LEU A 16 -23.35 8.39 -8.61
CA LEU A 16 -22.24 8.86 -7.77
C LEU A 16 -21.32 7.71 -7.30
N CYS A 17 -21.84 6.50 -7.09
CA CYS A 17 -21.02 5.35 -6.71
C CYS A 17 -20.07 4.90 -7.83
N ILE A 18 -20.45 5.06 -9.11
CA ILE A 18 -19.60 4.65 -10.24
C ILE A 18 -18.39 5.60 -10.38
N ILE A 19 -18.57 6.90 -10.08
CA ILE A 19 -17.50 7.90 -10.18
C ILE A 19 -16.45 7.70 -9.08
N LEU A 20 -16.83 7.21 -7.89
CA LEU A 20 -15.90 6.97 -6.78
C LEU A 20 -15.01 5.73 -6.94
N MET A 21 -15.38 4.78 -7.81
CA MET A 21 -14.63 3.53 -8.00
C MET A 21 -13.44 3.65 -8.96
N MET A 22 -13.29 4.77 -9.67
CA MET A 22 -12.19 5.02 -10.63
C MET A 22 -11.05 5.87 -10.05
N SER A 23 -11.21 6.43 -8.85
CA SER A 23 -10.21 7.30 -8.22
C SER A 23 -9.37 6.60 -7.15
N SER A 24 -9.42 5.27 -7.09
CA SER A 24 -8.39 4.51 -6.38
C SER A 24 -7.12 4.64 -7.21
N ALA A 25 -6.37 5.72 -7.01
CA ALA A 25 -4.96 5.73 -7.32
C ALA A 25 -4.42 4.42 -6.72
N LEU A 26 -4.12 3.46 -7.58
CA LEU A 26 -3.54 2.20 -7.17
C LEU A 26 -2.11 2.59 -6.76
N SER A 27 -1.96 3.03 -5.51
CA SER A 27 -0.65 3.21 -4.88
C SER A 27 -0.04 1.81 -4.86
N ALA A 28 0.74 1.51 -5.90
CA ALA A 28 1.42 0.25 -6.06
C ALA A 28 2.71 0.35 -5.26
N TRP A 29 2.87 -0.49 -4.25
CA TRP A 29 4.13 -0.60 -3.53
C TRP A 29 5.09 -1.39 -4.42
N VAL A 30 6.19 -0.75 -4.80
CA VAL A 30 7.26 -1.36 -5.57
C VAL A 30 8.48 -1.51 -4.67
N GLU A 31 9.19 -2.63 -4.81
CA GLU A 31 10.48 -2.81 -4.17
C GLU A 31 11.43 -1.70 -4.61
N ASP A 32 11.96 -0.95 -3.66
CA ASP A 32 12.88 0.16 -3.91
C ASP A 32 14.33 -0.31 -3.86
N HIS A 33 14.71 -0.92 -2.73
CA HIS A 33 16.01 -1.51 -2.50
C HIS A 33 15.96 -2.50 -1.32
N THR A 34 16.96 -3.39 -1.27
CA THR A 34 17.19 -4.31 -0.15
C THR A 34 18.52 -3.99 0.51
N GLU A 35 18.53 -3.85 1.83
CA GLU A 35 19.75 -3.70 2.63
C GLU A 35 19.96 -4.94 3.51
N CYS A 36 21.14 -5.56 3.43
CA CYS A 36 21.50 -6.68 4.30
C CYS A 36 22.59 -6.25 5.28
N ASP A 37 22.32 -6.46 6.56
CA ASP A 37 23.21 -6.12 7.66
C ASP A 37 23.61 -7.40 8.43
N ALA A 38 24.87 -7.46 8.85
CA ALA A 38 25.39 -8.61 9.55
C ALA A 38 24.83 -8.64 10.98
N MET A 39 23.92 -9.58 11.26
CA MET A 39 23.26 -9.69 12.55
C MET A 39 23.58 -11.03 13.21
N LYS A 40 24.44 -11.03 14.23
CA LYS A 40 24.67 -12.24 15.05
C LYS A 40 23.38 -12.75 15.66
N SER A 41 23.07 -14.02 15.38
CA SER A 41 21.82 -14.68 15.76
C SER A 41 20.61 -13.95 15.19
N CYS A 42 20.43 -14.06 13.87
CA CYS A 42 19.27 -13.52 13.19
C CYS A 42 18.00 -14.20 13.69
N THR A 43 17.10 -13.41 14.25
CA THR A 43 15.74 -13.82 14.58
C THR A 43 14.79 -12.83 13.91
N ASP A 44 13.68 -13.33 13.36
CA ASP A 44 12.66 -12.53 12.68
C ASP A 44 12.30 -11.28 13.47
N ALA A 45 11.98 -11.42 14.76
CA ALA A 45 11.59 -10.30 15.62
C ALA A 45 12.68 -9.22 15.75
N LYS A 46 13.96 -9.63 15.81
CA LYS A 46 15.06 -8.68 15.94
C LYS A 46 15.37 -8.02 14.59
N CYS A 47 15.24 -8.78 13.51
CA CYS A 47 15.45 -8.30 12.15
C CYS A 47 14.36 -7.29 11.79
N GLU A 48 13.09 -7.62 12.07
CA GLU A 48 11.95 -6.72 11.93
C GLU A 48 12.15 -5.43 12.72
N GLN A 49 12.56 -5.50 13.99
CA GLN A 49 12.77 -4.31 14.81
C GLN A 49 13.85 -3.39 14.23
N GLU A 50 14.98 -3.95 13.77
CA GLU A 50 16.05 -3.17 13.14
C GLU A 50 15.59 -2.56 11.81
N CYS A 51 14.91 -3.33 10.97
CA CYS A 51 14.34 -2.84 9.71
C CYS A 51 13.29 -1.75 9.95
N GLN A 52 12.42 -1.91 10.95
CA GLN A 52 11.42 -0.90 11.33
C GLN A 52 12.06 0.36 11.90
N ASN A 53 13.21 0.26 12.55
CA ASN A 53 13.94 1.44 13.01
C ASN A 53 14.59 2.21 11.84
N LYS A 54 14.90 1.53 10.73
CA LYS A 54 15.42 2.15 9.50
C LYS A 54 14.31 2.76 8.64
N SER A 55 13.13 2.15 8.59
CA SER A 55 11.98 2.65 7.81
C SER A 55 11.08 3.58 8.62
N THR A 56 10.62 4.68 7.99
CA THR A 56 9.61 5.56 8.61
C THR A 56 8.26 5.32 7.95
N ASN A 57 7.41 4.48 8.57
CA ASN A 57 6.03 4.18 8.13
C ASN A 57 5.87 3.59 6.71
N LEU A 58 6.95 3.17 6.05
CA LEU A 58 6.87 2.49 4.76
C LEU A 58 6.78 0.97 4.97
N PRO A 59 6.11 0.24 4.08
CA PRO A 59 6.14 -1.21 4.11
C PRO A 59 7.57 -1.69 4.00
N ILE A 60 7.92 -2.65 4.85
CA ILE A 60 9.19 -3.32 4.85
C ILE A 60 8.96 -4.82 4.97
N GLU A 61 9.83 -5.59 4.35
CA GLU A 61 9.87 -7.03 4.50
C GLU A 61 11.22 -7.43 5.08
N PRO A 62 11.28 -7.77 6.39
CA PRO A 62 12.48 -8.31 6.99
C PRO A 62 12.64 -9.78 6.64
N GLU A 63 13.85 -10.19 6.27
CA GLU A 63 14.19 -11.57 5.97
C GLU A 63 15.54 -11.93 6.63
N CYS A 64 15.57 -13.02 7.39
CA CYS A 64 16.82 -13.63 7.84
C CYS A 64 17.32 -14.62 6.79
N THR A 65 18.03 -14.17 5.75
CA THR A 65 18.56 -15.04 4.70
C THR A 65 19.57 -16.07 5.26
N THR A 66 20.33 -15.70 6.29
CA THR A 66 21.22 -16.61 7.02
C THR A 66 21.08 -16.40 8.54
N PRO A 67 21.50 -17.35 9.39
CA PRO A 67 21.45 -17.17 10.85
C PRO A 67 22.32 -16.01 11.37
N ASN A 68 23.12 -15.36 10.52
CA ASN A 68 23.97 -14.24 10.89
C ASN A 68 23.77 -12.99 10.03
N GLU A 69 22.71 -12.92 9.23
CA GLU A 69 22.47 -11.83 8.28
C GLU A 69 20.97 -11.53 8.23
N CYS A 70 20.62 -10.27 8.41
CA CYS A 70 19.27 -9.75 8.33
C CYS A 70 19.18 -8.83 7.11
N CYS A 71 18.25 -9.11 6.20
CA CYS A 71 17.97 -8.32 5.03
C CYS A 71 16.63 -7.60 5.21
N CYS A 72 16.61 -6.31 4.91
CA CYS A 72 15.42 -5.46 4.95
C CYS A 72 15.10 -5.04 3.52
N THR A 73 13.98 -5.51 2.98
CA THR A 73 13.47 -5.04 1.69
C THR A 73 12.54 -3.86 1.93
N PHE A 74 12.89 -2.70 1.39
CA PHE A 74 12.10 -1.48 1.51
C PHE A 74 11.23 -1.29 0.27
N TYR A 75 9.98 -0.93 0.51
CA TYR A 75 9.04 -0.62 -0.57
C TYR A 75 8.79 0.87 -0.61
N ARG A 76 8.73 1.43 -1.82
CA ARG A 76 8.27 2.79 -2.06
C ARG A 76 6.90 2.77 -2.70
N GLU A 77 6.13 3.82 -2.44
CA GLU A 77 4.88 4.05 -3.15
C GLU A 77 5.20 4.52 -4.58
N GLU A 78 4.91 3.70 -5.58
CA GLU A 78 4.87 4.15 -6.96
C GLU A 78 3.56 4.89 -7.19
N HIS A 79 3.63 6.21 -7.12
CA HIS A 79 2.59 7.03 -7.71
C HIS A 79 2.75 6.91 -9.22
N ASN A 80 1.96 6.04 -9.84
CA ASN A 80 1.80 6.06 -11.29
C ASN A 80 1.07 7.36 -11.63
N VAL A 81 1.84 8.44 -11.76
CA VAL A 81 1.34 9.71 -12.27
C VAL A 81 1.01 9.44 -13.72
N LEU A 82 -0.25 9.12 -13.99
CA LEU A 82 -0.81 9.12 -15.33
C LEU A 82 -0.60 10.54 -15.88
N HIS A 83 0.54 10.77 -16.53
CA HIS A 83 0.80 12.00 -17.24
C HIS A 83 -0.20 12.07 -18.41
N PRO A 84 -1.01 13.14 -18.52
CA PRO A 84 -1.92 13.34 -19.64
C PRO A 84 -1.20 13.58 -20.97
#